data_AF-A0A965A2B3-F1
#
_entry.id   AF-A0A965A2B3-F1
#
_cell.length_a   1.000
_cell.length_b   1.000
_cell.length_c   1.000
_cell.angle_alpha   90.00
_cell.angle_beta   90.00
_cell.angle_gamma   90.00
#
_symmetry.space_group_name_H-M   'P 1'
#
loop_
_entity.id
_entity.type
_entity.pdbx_description
1 polymer ?
#
loop_
_entity_poly.entity_id
_entity_poly.type
_entity_poly.pdbx_seq_one_letter_code
_entity_poly.pdbx_strand_id
1 'polypeptide(L)'
;ESKKIGALQVPAALISQMRTSECIELCPSLEDRVAYLLEDYAHFFDQPDVLMAQLERLAPLVGLDRISQWQDSIRRKCWAELVTSLLTHHYDPTYHRSMRKNYSGYAQAKKLAGHPMHQTLQTAAA
;
A
#
# COMPACT_ATOMS: atom_id res chain seq x y z
N GLU A 1 -9.28 -6.81 -1.30
CA GLU A 1 -10.01 -5.88 -2.18
C GLU A 1 -11.06 -5.03 -1.50
N SER A 2 -11.11 -3.76 -1.88
CA SER A 2 -12.14 -2.81 -1.44
C SER A 2 -13.44 -3.03 -2.21
N LYS A 3 -14.58 -3.04 -1.50
CA LYS A 3 -15.90 -3.23 -2.10
C LYS A 3 -16.26 -2.15 -3.15
N LYS A 4 -15.64 -0.96 -3.04
CA LYS A 4 -15.91 0.22 -3.86
C LYS A 4 -14.62 1.01 -4.12
N ILE A 5 -14.43 1.47 -5.35
CA ILE A 5 -13.37 2.40 -5.77
C ILE A 5 -14.05 3.52 -6.56
N GLY A 6 -14.04 4.76 -6.04
CA GLY A 6 -14.76 5.87 -6.66
C GLY A 6 -16.25 5.54 -6.83
N ALA A 7 -16.75 5.53 -8.07
CA ALA A 7 -18.12 5.14 -8.41
C ALA A 7 -18.29 3.64 -8.69
N LEU A 8 -17.21 2.86 -8.81
CA LEU A 8 -17.25 1.45 -9.16
C LEU A 8 -17.46 0.58 -7.93
N GLN A 9 -18.38 -0.40 -8.01
CA GLN A 9 -18.70 -1.31 -6.92
C GLN A 9 -18.70 -2.76 -7.38
N VAL A 10 -18.06 -3.63 -6.59
CA VAL A 10 -18.08 -5.07 -6.81
C VAL A 10 -19.46 -5.63 -6.40
N PRO A 11 -20.10 -6.49 -7.22
CA PRO A 11 -21.36 -7.13 -6.86
C PRO A 11 -21.29 -7.81 -5.49
N ALA A 12 -22.36 -7.68 -4.70
CA ALA A 12 -22.40 -8.16 -3.32
C ALA A 12 -22.17 -9.67 -3.20
N ALA A 13 -22.72 -10.45 -4.14
CA ALA A 13 -22.52 -11.90 -4.17
C ALA A 13 -21.05 -12.27 -4.39
N LEU A 14 -20.38 -11.60 -5.33
CA LEU A 14 -18.98 -11.86 -5.66
C LEU A 14 -18.05 -11.52 -4.49
N ILE A 15 -18.18 -10.30 -3.92
CA ILE A 15 -17.33 -9.88 -2.81
C ILE A 15 -17.53 -10.76 -1.57
N SER A 16 -18.74 -11.29 -1.35
CA SER A 16 -19.00 -12.22 -0.26
C SER A 16 -18.23 -13.52 -0.44
N GLN A 17 -18.26 -14.09 -1.64
CA GLN A 17 -17.54 -15.34 -1.94
C GLN A 17 -16.02 -15.16 -1.85
N MET A 18 -15.48 -14.03 -2.35
CA MET A 18 -14.05 -13.73 -2.24
C MET A 18 -13.58 -13.58 -0.78
N ARG A 19 -14.45 -13.10 0.12
CA ARG A 19 -14.10 -12.90 1.53
C ARG A 19 -14.04 -14.19 2.33
N THR A 20 -14.73 -15.21 1.86
CA THR A 20 -14.75 -16.55 2.47
C THR A 20 -13.80 -17.54 1.80
N SER A 21 -13.18 -17.16 0.68
CA SER A 21 -12.26 -18.03 -0.04
C SER A 21 -10.92 -18.21 0.69
N GLU A 22 -10.16 -19.22 0.26
CA GLU A 22 -8.77 -19.37 0.67
C GLU A 22 -7.96 -18.12 0.31
N CYS A 23 -7.02 -17.77 1.20
CA CYS A 23 -6.18 -16.59 1.06
C CYS A 23 -4.73 -17.00 0.79
N ILE A 24 -4.09 -16.27 -0.12
CA ILE A 24 -2.66 -16.32 -0.36
C ILE A 24 -2.12 -14.92 -0.09
N GLU A 25 -1.08 -14.83 0.74
CA GLU A 25 -0.44 -13.57 1.06
C GLU A 25 0.91 -13.49 0.35
N LEU A 26 1.06 -12.49 -0.52
CA LEU A 26 2.35 -12.16 -1.11
C LEU A 26 3.14 -11.30 -0.12
N CYS A 27 4.36 -11.73 0.17
CA CYS A 27 5.27 -11.06 1.11
C CYS A 27 6.57 -10.65 0.40
N PRO A 28 6.55 -9.69 -0.54
CA PRO A 28 7.78 -9.08 -1.03
C PRO A 28 8.50 -8.36 0.11
N SER A 29 9.81 -8.19 0.00
CA SER A 29 10.58 -7.47 1.02
C SER A 29 10.17 -6.00 1.08
N LEU A 30 10.43 -5.34 2.21
CA LEU A 30 10.18 -3.89 2.32
C LEU A 30 11.00 -3.12 1.29
N GLU A 31 12.24 -3.55 1.03
CA GLU A 31 13.13 -2.94 0.04
C GLU A 31 12.55 -3.04 -1.38
N ASP A 32 12.09 -4.23 -1.79
CA ASP A 32 11.48 -4.42 -3.12
C ASP A 32 10.24 -3.55 -3.31
N ARG A 33 9.40 -3.45 -2.26
CA ARG A 33 8.21 -2.59 -2.29
C ARG A 33 8.59 -1.12 -2.41
N VAL A 34 9.60 -0.67 -1.69
CA VAL A 34 10.08 0.72 -1.75
C VAL A 34 10.65 1.02 -3.13
N ALA A 35 11.54 0.17 -3.65
CA ALA A 35 12.13 0.34 -4.98
C ALA A 35 11.04 0.44 -6.06
N TYR A 36 10.08 -0.50 -6.06
CA TYR A 36 8.96 -0.49 -6.98
C TYR A 36 8.14 0.81 -6.91
N LEU A 37 7.80 1.27 -5.70
CA LEU A 37 7.01 2.49 -5.53
C LEU A 37 7.77 3.76 -5.94
N LEU A 38 9.08 3.80 -5.76
CA LEU A 38 9.89 4.93 -6.22
C LEU A 38 9.88 5.03 -7.76
N GLU A 39 9.79 3.92 -8.46
CA GLU A 39 9.71 3.86 -9.92
C GLU A 39 8.29 4.18 -10.41
N ASP A 40 7.28 3.45 -9.94
CA ASP A 40 5.89 3.51 -10.42
C ASP A 40 5.20 4.85 -10.05
N TYR A 41 5.65 5.49 -8.97
CA TYR A 41 5.11 6.76 -8.48
C TYR A 41 6.10 7.94 -8.61
N ALA A 42 7.15 7.82 -9.44
CA ALA A 42 8.16 8.86 -9.62
C ALA A 42 7.55 10.26 -9.93
N HIS A 43 6.45 10.29 -10.67
CA HIS A 43 5.71 11.52 -11.04
C HIS A 43 5.18 12.33 -9.85
N PHE A 44 5.04 11.74 -8.66
CA PHE A 44 4.66 12.47 -7.45
C PHE A 44 5.81 13.31 -6.89
N PHE A 45 7.07 12.96 -7.19
CA PHE A 45 8.25 13.66 -6.66
C PHE A 45 8.51 14.99 -7.38
N ASP A 46 7.91 15.18 -8.56
CA ASP A 46 7.96 16.42 -9.32
C ASP A 46 7.05 17.53 -8.73
N GLN A 47 6.17 17.18 -7.79
CA GLN A 47 5.20 18.10 -7.16
C GLN A 47 5.25 18.02 -5.62
N PRO A 48 6.39 18.38 -4.98
CA PRO A 48 6.60 18.21 -3.55
C PRO A 48 5.57 18.96 -2.69
N ASP A 49 5.15 20.16 -3.09
CA ASP A 49 4.18 20.96 -2.32
C ASP A 49 2.79 20.30 -2.31
N VAL A 50 2.36 19.73 -3.44
CA VAL A 50 1.11 18.98 -3.53
C VAL A 50 1.17 17.74 -2.65
N LEU A 51 2.30 17.02 -2.68
CA LEU A 51 2.51 15.84 -1.85
C LEU A 51 2.49 16.20 -0.35
N MET A 52 3.17 17.27 0.07
CA MET A 52 3.14 17.73 1.47
C MET A 52 1.71 18.03 1.94
N ALA A 53 0.93 18.77 1.14
CA ALA A 53 -0.46 19.08 1.47
C ALA A 53 -1.35 17.83 1.56
N GLN A 54 -1.09 16.81 0.73
CA GLN A 54 -1.79 15.53 0.82
C GLN A 54 -1.45 14.78 2.11
N LEU A 55 -0.17 14.78 2.51
CA LEU A 55 0.28 14.10 3.72
C LEU A 55 -0.29 14.72 5.00
N GLU A 56 -0.48 16.04 5.05
CA GLU A 56 -1.08 16.72 6.21
C GLU A 56 -2.46 16.16 6.56
N ARG A 57 -3.22 15.69 5.57
CA ARG A 57 -4.54 15.07 5.77
C ARG A 57 -4.47 13.76 6.56
N LEU A 58 -3.28 13.15 6.67
CA LEU A 58 -3.03 11.94 7.45
C LEU A 58 -2.67 12.25 8.90
N ALA A 59 -2.51 13.51 9.30
CA ALA A 59 -2.18 13.89 10.69
C ALA A 59 -3.10 13.24 11.75
N PRO A 60 -4.43 13.11 11.56
CA PRO A 60 -5.29 12.44 12.53
C PRO A 60 -4.99 10.94 12.71
N LEU A 61 -4.31 10.32 11.74
CA LEU A 61 -4.02 8.88 11.73
C LEU A 61 -2.62 8.57 12.25
N VAL A 62 -1.63 9.42 11.95
CA VAL A 62 -0.21 9.16 12.27
C VAL A 62 0.43 10.17 13.22
N GLY A 63 -0.27 11.26 13.55
CA GLY A 63 0.22 12.34 14.42
C GLY A 63 1.07 13.37 13.68
N LEU A 64 1.15 14.58 14.24
CA LEU A 64 1.86 15.72 13.65
C LEU A 64 3.37 15.51 13.55
N ASP A 65 4.00 14.87 14.54
CA ASP A 65 5.45 14.61 14.52
C ASP A 65 5.87 13.77 13.30
N ARG A 66 5.04 12.80 12.93
CA ARG A 66 5.26 11.96 11.75
C ARG A 66 5.13 12.77 10.46
N ILE A 67 4.11 13.64 10.39
CA ILE A 67 3.92 14.53 9.24
C ILE A 67 5.13 15.44 9.07
N SER A 68 5.63 16.03 10.15
CA SER A 68 6.85 16.86 10.11
C SER A 68 8.05 16.08 9.56
N GLN A 69 8.29 14.86 10.05
CA GLN A 69 9.36 13.99 9.54
C GLN A 69 9.21 13.69 8.05
N TRP A 70 7.98 13.40 7.60
CA TRP A 70 7.71 13.15 6.18
C TRP A 70 7.96 14.39 5.32
N GLN A 71 7.51 15.56 5.77
CA GLN A 71 7.78 16.82 5.09
C GLN A 71 9.29 17.13 5.04
N ASP A 72 10.05 16.83 6.09
CA ASP A 72 11.52 16.94 6.09
C ASP A 72 12.17 16.00 5.08
N SER A 73 11.68 14.76 4.94
CA SER A 73 12.18 13.83 3.92
C SER A 73 11.88 14.32 2.51
N ILE A 74 10.72 14.94 2.27
CA ILE A 74 10.39 15.58 0.99
C ILE A 74 11.35 16.74 0.71
N ARG A 75 11.58 17.64 1.69
CA ARG A 75 12.51 18.78 1.55
C ARG A 75 13.93 18.33 1.19
N ARG A 76 14.40 17.23 1.79
CA ARG A 76 15.72 16.64 1.55
C ARG A 76 15.76 15.72 0.32
N LYS A 77 14.62 15.49 -0.35
CA LYS A 77 14.46 14.51 -1.44
C LYS A 77 14.86 13.08 -1.03
N CYS A 78 14.70 12.74 0.24
CA CYS A 78 14.92 11.42 0.80
C CYS A 78 13.69 10.53 0.57
N TRP A 79 13.38 10.23 -0.70
CA TRP A 79 12.14 9.55 -1.09
C TRP A 79 12.02 8.13 -0.53
N ALA A 80 13.12 7.38 -0.51
CA ALA A 80 13.14 6.03 0.06
C ALA A 80 12.75 6.03 1.55
N GLU A 81 13.22 7.02 2.32
CA GLU A 81 12.88 7.21 3.73
C GLU A 81 11.39 7.53 3.89
N LEU A 82 10.87 8.44 3.07
CA LEU A 82 9.44 8.79 3.05
C LEU A 82 8.56 7.56 2.76
N VAL A 83 8.84 6.85 1.67
CA VAL A 83 8.04 5.68 1.23
C VAL A 83 8.11 4.57 2.28
N THR A 84 9.29 4.29 2.82
CA THR A 84 9.48 3.31 3.90
C THR A 84 8.60 3.65 5.11
N SER A 85 8.58 4.92 5.51
CA SER A 85 7.81 5.39 6.66
C SER A 85 6.31 5.35 6.40
N LEU A 86 5.87 5.72 5.19
CA LEU A 86 4.46 5.61 4.76
C LEU A 86 3.96 4.17 4.80
N LEU A 87 4.77 3.23 4.29
CA LEU A 87 4.43 1.81 4.32
C LEU A 87 4.29 1.30 5.74
N THR A 88 5.30 1.53 6.58
CA THR A 88 5.37 0.93 7.92
C THR A 88 4.43 1.56 8.93
N HIS A 89 4.21 2.88 8.86
CA HIS A 89 3.43 3.60 9.89
C HIS A 89 1.99 3.91 9.50
N HIS A 90 1.62 3.81 8.22
CA HIS A 90 0.28 4.12 7.77
C HIS A 90 -0.35 2.98 6.96
N TYR A 91 0.30 2.58 5.87
CA TYR A 91 -0.30 1.67 4.91
C TYR A 91 -0.40 0.24 5.45
N ASP A 92 0.71 -0.40 5.82
CA ASP A 92 0.75 -1.80 6.29
C ASP A 92 -0.17 -2.03 7.50
N PRO A 93 -0.18 -1.18 8.56
CA PRO A 93 -1.09 -1.35 9.68
C PRO A 93 -2.58 -1.30 9.28
N THR A 94 -2.94 -0.35 8.40
CA THR A 94 -4.31 -0.17 7.93
C THR A 94 -4.75 -1.32 7.04
N TYR A 95 -3.84 -1.73 6.14
CA TYR A 95 -4.03 -2.87 5.24
C TYR A 95 -4.27 -4.16 6.03
N HIS A 96 -3.36 -4.52 6.95
CA HIS A 96 -3.50 -5.74 7.76
C HIS A 96 -4.77 -5.74 8.61
N ARG A 97 -5.15 -4.59 9.19
CA ARG A 97 -6.41 -4.46 9.93
C ARG A 97 -7.62 -4.72 9.02
N SER A 98 -7.62 -4.14 7.82
CA SER A 98 -8.68 -4.35 6.83
C SER A 98 -8.75 -5.80 6.34
N MET A 99 -7.61 -6.43 6.06
CA MET A 99 -7.55 -7.81 5.61
C MET A 99 -8.07 -8.77 6.67
N ARG A 100 -7.59 -8.66 7.92
CA ARG A 100 -8.10 -9.46 9.05
C ARG A 100 -9.59 -9.29 9.31
N LYS A 101 -10.11 -8.08 9.11
CA LYS A 101 -11.54 -7.79 9.30
C LYS A 101 -12.40 -8.39 8.19
N ASN A 102 -11.93 -8.36 6.95
CA ASN A 102 -12.77 -8.65 5.78
C ASN A 102 -12.62 -10.07 5.25
N TYR A 103 -11.51 -10.76 5.49
CA TYR A 103 -11.21 -12.06 4.90
C TYR A 103 -11.01 -13.11 5.99
N SER A 104 -11.89 -14.11 6.05
CA SER A 104 -11.86 -15.13 7.11
C SER A 104 -10.62 -16.02 7.04
N GLY A 105 -10.15 -16.34 5.83
CA GLY A 105 -8.97 -17.16 5.61
C GLY A 105 -7.63 -16.44 5.78
N TYR A 106 -7.62 -15.12 6.01
CA TYR A 106 -6.38 -14.33 5.96
C TYR A 106 -5.38 -14.70 7.07
N ALA A 107 -5.88 -15.04 8.27
CA ALA A 107 -5.01 -15.45 9.37
C ALA A 107 -4.28 -16.79 9.10
N GLN A 108 -4.83 -17.65 8.24
CA GLN A 108 -4.20 -18.92 7.82
C GLN A 108 -3.65 -18.84 6.38
N ALA A 109 -3.52 -17.64 5.81
CA ALA A 109 -3.13 -17.49 4.42
C ALA A 109 -1.76 -18.13 4.16
N LYS A 110 -1.65 -18.85 3.04
CA LYS A 110 -0.36 -19.34 2.57
C LYS A 110 0.51 -18.15 2.18
N LYS A 111 1.65 -17.99 2.86
CA LYS A 111 2.62 -16.94 2.55
C LYS A 111 3.50 -17.37 1.40
N LEU A 112 3.60 -16.52 0.38
CA LEU A 112 4.52 -16.68 -0.74
C LEU A 112 5.49 -15.50 -0.75
N ALA A 113 6.77 -15.78 -0.92
CA ALA A 113 7.74 -14.74 -1.16
C ALA A 113 7.35 -14.00 -2.45
N GLY A 114 7.34 -12.66 -2.39
CA GLY A 114 7.21 -11.85 -3.59
C GLY A 114 8.55 -11.77 -4.30
N HIS A 115 8.55 -11.85 -5.62
CA HIS A 115 9.69 -11.44 -6.44
C HIS A 115 9.60 -9.94 -6.74
N PRO A 116 10.70 -9.28 -7.15
CA PRO A 116 10.66 -7.90 -7.63
C PRO A 116 9.54 -7.75 -8.68
N MET A 117 8.64 -6.79 -8.45
CA MET A 117 7.36 -6.69 -9.18
C MET A 117 7.51 -6.38 -10.68
N HIS A 118 8.74 -6.19 -11.17
CA HIS A 118 9.08 -5.86 -12.54
C HIS A 118 8.97 -7.02 -13.56
N GLN A 119 8.62 -8.25 -13.15
CA GLN A 119 8.53 -9.41 -14.06
C GLN A 119 7.19 -10.15 -14.10
N THR A 120 6.21 -9.82 -13.25
CA THR A 120 5.05 -10.72 -13.06
C THR A 120 3.81 -10.36 -13.89
N LEU A 121 3.66 -9.13 -14.38
CA LEU A 121 2.49 -8.75 -15.19
C LEU A 121 2.58 -9.13 -16.68
N GLN A 122 3.75 -9.58 -17.17
CA GLN A 122 3.91 -10.06 -18.55
C GLN A 122 3.73 -11.58 -18.70
N THR A 123 3.82 -12.37 -17.62
CA THR A 123 3.79 -13.84 -17.69
C THR A 123 2.42 -14.47 -17.35
N ALA A 124 1.43 -13.68 -16.93
CA ALA A 124 0.07 -14.18 -16.64
C ALA A 124 -0.96 -13.94 -17.77
N ALA A 125 -0.51 -13.48 -18.94
CA ALA A 125 -1.35 -13.18 -20.10
C ALA A 125 -0.95 -13.98 -21.36
N ALA A 126 -0.37 -15.18 -21.19
CA ALA A 126 -0.09 -16.12 -22.27
C ALA A 126 -0.81 -17.45 -22.04
#